data_AF-A0AAD9QBG6-F1
#
_entry.id   AF-A0AAD9QBG6-F1
#
_cell.length_a   1.000
_cell.length_b   1.000
_cell.length_c   1.000
_cell.angle_alpha   90.00
_cell.angle_beta   90.00
_cell.angle_gamma   90.00
#
_symmetry.space_group_name_H-M   'P 1'
#
loop_
_entity.id
_entity.type
_entity.pdbx_description
1 polymer ?
#
loop_
_entity_poly.entity_id
_entity_poly.type
_entity_poly.pdbx_seq_one_letter_code
_entity_poly.pdbx_strand_id
1 'polypeptide(L)'
;MANISSLFVFLATLLYCQVVSAVSPNYYNRLKAGAATRLRKGECKDDPSAHKRCQKIVEELGQQICFVDIPQIKTKLKRSCAETCKLCPVYNKLRAGERRKAAYCKTSPYGCCWDNYTSKLDDAAKGCPVCKDHFPLCRRFKAMCTNKENQHNRALIELHCPLTCGKCSADHRRGPRGRKIKMSDWNLL
;
A
#
# COMPACT_ATOMS: atom_id res chain seq x y z
N MET A 1 -47.37 24.56 19.41
CA MET A 1 -47.71 23.67 18.28
C MET A 1 -46.43 23.35 17.53
N ALA A 2 -45.86 22.16 17.72
CA ALA A 2 -44.64 21.77 17.02
C ALA A 2 -44.95 21.60 15.53
N ASN A 3 -44.23 22.32 14.67
CA ASN A 3 -44.42 22.30 13.23
C ASN A 3 -44.20 20.87 12.70
N ILE A 4 -45.29 20.23 12.26
CA ILE A 4 -45.31 18.90 11.64
C ILE A 4 -44.27 18.81 10.52
N SER A 5 -44.04 19.90 9.78
CA SER A 5 -43.03 20.01 8.74
C SER A 5 -41.59 19.78 9.23
N SER A 6 -41.24 20.20 10.46
CA SER A 6 -39.90 20.00 11.02
C SER A 6 -39.66 18.53 11.38
N LEU A 7 -40.70 17.82 11.83
CA LEU A 7 -40.62 16.40 12.18
C LEU A 7 -40.40 15.51 10.95
N PHE A 8 -41.05 15.84 9.83
CA PHE A 8 -40.87 15.13 8.56
C PHE A 8 -39.45 15.29 7.98
N VAL A 9 -38.88 16.50 8.05
CA VAL A 9 -37.50 16.74 7.58
C VAL A 9 -36.48 15.99 8.44
N PHE A 10 -36.69 15.94 9.77
CA PHE A 10 -35.85 15.16 10.67
C PHE A 10 -35.96 13.64 10.41
N LEU A 11 -37.16 13.12 10.18
CA LEU A 11 -37.34 11.69 9.86
C LEU A 11 -36.73 11.33 8.50
N ALA A 12 -36.88 12.18 7.48
CA ALA A 12 -36.29 11.96 6.16
C ALA A 12 -34.75 11.98 6.20
N THR A 13 -34.15 12.91 6.97
CA THR A 13 -32.69 12.95 7.15
C THR A 13 -32.17 11.76 7.94
N LEU A 14 -32.87 11.30 8.98
CA LEU A 14 -32.50 10.09 9.71
C LEU A 14 -32.58 8.83 8.83
N LEU A 15 -33.63 8.70 8.02
CA LEU A 15 -33.76 7.59 7.08
C LEU A 15 -32.67 7.62 6.00
N TYR A 16 -32.37 8.79 5.44
CA TYR A 16 -31.27 8.95 4.48
C TYR A 16 -29.91 8.57 5.12
N CYS A 17 -29.65 9.03 6.35
CA CYS A 17 -28.45 8.66 7.09
C CYS A 17 -28.36 7.14 7.34
N GLN A 18 -29.46 6.47 7.68
CA GLN A 18 -29.47 5.01 7.86
C GLN A 18 -29.18 4.25 6.56
N VAL A 19 -29.78 4.68 5.44
CA VAL A 19 -29.53 4.06 4.12
C VAL A 19 -28.08 4.25 3.68
N VAL A 20 -27.54 5.46 3.76
CA VAL A 20 -26.15 5.75 3.37
C VAL A 20 -25.15 4.99 4.27
N SER A 21 -25.44 4.90 5.58
CA SER A 21 -24.60 4.18 6.54
C SER A 21 -24.63 2.66 6.36
N ALA A 22 -25.71 2.10 5.79
CA ALA A 22 -25.83 0.65 5.53
C ALA A 22 -25.24 0.24 4.16
N VAL A 23 -25.24 1.12 3.17
CA VAL A 23 -24.73 0.83 1.82
C VAL A 23 -23.19 0.78 1.79
N SER A 24 -22.54 1.70 2.50
CA SER A 24 -21.07 1.84 2.47
C SER A 24 -20.30 0.64 3.06
N PRO A 25 -20.65 0.10 4.24
CA PRO A 25 -19.96 -1.07 4.82
C PRO A 25 -20.20 -2.34 4.03
N ASN A 26 -21.43 -2.55 3.55
CA ASN A 26 -21.81 -3.73 2.76
C ASN A 26 -21.10 -3.78 1.41
N TYR A 27 -20.96 -2.62 0.74
CA TYR A 27 -20.20 -2.53 -0.50
C TYR A 27 -18.71 -2.86 -0.30
N TYR A 28 -18.07 -2.28 0.73
CA TYR A 28 -16.66 -2.56 1.03
C TYR A 28 -16.41 -4.03 1.38
N ASN A 29 -17.30 -4.63 2.18
CA ASN A 29 -17.22 -6.04 2.55
C ASN A 29 -17.39 -6.97 1.34
N ARG A 30 -18.32 -6.66 0.42
CA ARG A 30 -18.47 -7.39 -0.85
C ARG A 30 -17.23 -7.30 -1.74
N LEU A 31 -16.64 -6.10 -1.88
CA LEU A 31 -15.40 -5.93 -2.64
C LEU A 31 -14.25 -6.77 -2.07
N LYS A 32 -14.10 -6.76 -0.75
CA LYS A 32 -13.08 -7.55 -0.03
C LYS A 32 -13.29 -9.06 -0.26
N ALA A 33 -14.53 -9.54 -0.14
CA ALA A 33 -14.88 -10.95 -0.35
C ALA A 33 -14.67 -11.36 -1.82
N GLY A 34 -15.03 -10.51 -2.77
CA GLY A 34 -14.82 -10.73 -4.21
C GLY A 34 -13.34 -10.86 -4.59
N ALA A 35 -12.49 -9.95 -4.10
CA ALA A 35 -11.05 -10.02 -4.34
C ALA A 35 -10.42 -11.29 -3.76
N ALA A 36 -10.81 -11.68 -2.54
CA ALA A 36 -10.33 -12.92 -1.92
C ALA A 36 -10.77 -14.17 -2.69
N THR A 37 -12.00 -14.17 -3.21
CA THR A 37 -12.55 -15.28 -3.98
C THR A 37 -11.86 -15.45 -5.33
N ARG A 38 -11.59 -14.35 -6.06
CA ARG A 38 -10.84 -14.38 -7.34
C ARG A 38 -9.43 -14.95 -7.17
N LEU A 39 -8.71 -14.45 -6.16
CA LEU A 39 -7.38 -14.96 -5.81
C LEU A 39 -7.43 -16.46 -5.52
N ARG A 40 -8.43 -16.94 -4.77
CA ARG A 40 -8.60 -18.37 -4.46
C ARG A 40 -8.94 -19.22 -5.68
N LYS A 41 -9.69 -18.67 -6.64
CA LYS A 41 -10.09 -19.35 -7.89
C LYS A 41 -8.97 -19.38 -8.95
N GLY A 42 -7.80 -18.80 -8.67
CA GLY A 42 -6.65 -18.81 -9.59
C GLY A 42 -6.66 -17.68 -10.63
N GLU A 43 -7.67 -16.81 -10.61
CA GLU A 43 -7.68 -15.57 -11.39
C GLU A 43 -6.77 -14.54 -10.69
N CYS A 44 -5.48 -14.62 -10.98
CA CYS A 44 -4.49 -13.69 -10.46
C CYS A 44 -3.84 -12.90 -11.58
N LYS A 45 -4.40 -11.73 -11.81
CA LYS A 45 -3.89 -10.69 -12.71
C LYS A 45 -4.15 -9.34 -12.07
N ASP A 46 -3.40 -8.33 -12.47
CA ASP A 46 -3.76 -6.96 -12.12
C ASP A 46 -5.07 -6.55 -12.81
N ASP A 47 -5.77 -5.59 -12.23
CA ASP A 47 -6.84 -4.88 -12.95
C ASP A 47 -6.20 -4.15 -14.14
N PRO A 48 -6.63 -4.41 -15.39
CA PRO A 48 -6.02 -3.79 -16.58
C PRO A 48 -6.00 -2.27 -16.52
N SER A 49 -7.02 -1.65 -15.93
CA SER A 49 -7.12 -0.20 -15.78
C SER A 49 -6.12 0.36 -14.75
N ALA A 50 -5.67 -0.48 -13.81
CA ALA A 50 -4.81 -0.11 -12.69
C ALA A 50 -3.37 -0.62 -12.83
N HIS A 51 -3.08 -1.56 -13.75
CA HIS A 51 -1.78 -2.22 -13.88
C HIS A 51 -0.58 -1.25 -13.91
N LYS A 52 -0.62 -0.20 -14.74
CA LYS A 52 0.43 0.82 -14.79
C LYS A 52 0.62 1.57 -13.46
N ARG A 53 -0.46 1.76 -12.69
CA ARG A 53 -0.40 2.38 -11.35
C ARG A 53 0.17 1.41 -10.31
N CYS A 54 -0.19 0.13 -10.39
CA CYS A 54 0.36 -0.91 -9.54
C CYS A 54 1.88 -0.99 -9.70
N GLN A 55 2.38 -1.07 -10.95
CA GLN A 55 3.82 -1.07 -11.26
C GLN A 55 4.51 0.16 -10.64
N LYS A 56 3.97 1.36 -10.94
CA LYS A 56 4.53 2.60 -10.42
C LYS A 56 4.59 2.64 -8.89
N ILE A 57 3.54 2.19 -8.20
CA ILE A 57 3.48 2.17 -6.73
C ILE A 57 4.59 1.27 -6.16
N VAL A 58 4.80 0.09 -6.74
CA VAL A 58 5.83 -0.85 -6.29
C VAL A 58 7.24 -0.37 -6.63
N GLU A 59 7.46 0.21 -7.82
CA GLU A 59 8.75 0.79 -8.22
C GLU A 59 9.19 1.95 -7.30
N GLU A 60 8.23 2.75 -6.84
CA GLU A 60 8.49 3.97 -6.06
C GLU A 60 8.53 3.73 -4.55
N LEU A 61 7.67 2.85 -4.01
CA LEU A 61 7.56 2.58 -2.57
C LEU A 61 8.22 1.26 -2.14
N GLY A 62 8.63 0.45 -3.11
CA GLY A 62 9.16 -0.89 -2.89
C GLY A 62 8.10 -1.95 -2.68
N GLN A 63 8.51 -3.21 -2.73
CA GLN A 63 7.61 -4.36 -2.61
C GLN A 63 6.98 -4.44 -1.21
N GLN A 64 7.61 -3.83 -0.19
CA GLN A 64 7.07 -3.72 1.17
C GLN A 64 5.65 -3.13 1.24
N ILE A 65 5.25 -2.26 0.30
CA ILE A 65 3.92 -1.65 0.27
C ILE A 65 2.80 -2.69 0.14
N CYS A 66 3.09 -3.81 -0.52
CA CYS A 66 2.15 -4.92 -0.70
C CYS A 66 1.92 -5.73 0.58
N PHE A 67 2.70 -5.47 1.63
CA PHE A 67 2.70 -6.21 2.90
C PHE A 67 2.38 -5.35 4.11
N VAL A 68 2.04 -4.07 3.92
CA VAL A 68 1.66 -3.20 5.04
C VAL A 68 0.37 -3.67 5.70
N ASP A 69 0.31 -3.55 7.02
CA ASP A 69 -0.88 -3.85 7.81
C ASP A 69 -1.81 -2.64 7.94
N ILE A 70 -2.03 -1.95 6.82
CA ILE A 70 -3.03 -0.89 6.70
C ILE A 70 -4.21 -1.45 5.90
N PRO A 71 -5.38 -1.73 6.53
CA PRO A 71 -6.47 -2.48 5.92
C PRO A 71 -6.97 -1.92 4.57
N GLN A 72 -7.02 -0.59 4.46
CA GLN A 72 -7.49 0.10 3.26
C GLN A 72 -6.53 -0.12 2.08
N ILE A 73 -5.23 0.08 2.30
CA ILE A 73 -4.18 -0.13 1.29
C ILE A 73 -4.13 -1.60 0.88
N LYS A 74 -4.12 -2.50 1.87
CA LYS A 74 -4.09 -3.95 1.65
C LYS A 74 -5.25 -4.44 0.79
N THR A 75 -6.45 -3.88 1.00
CA THR A 75 -7.64 -4.25 0.24
C THR A 75 -7.57 -3.75 -1.20
N LYS A 76 -7.14 -2.49 -1.43
CA LYS A 76 -6.94 -1.94 -2.77
C LYS A 76 -5.91 -2.73 -3.57
N LEU A 77 -4.76 -3.04 -2.97
CA LEU A 77 -3.70 -3.81 -3.63
C LEU A 77 -4.13 -5.26 -3.92
N LYS A 78 -4.85 -5.92 -3.00
CA LYS A 78 -5.44 -7.25 -3.26
C LYS A 78 -6.44 -7.26 -4.41
N ARG A 79 -7.21 -6.18 -4.55
CA ARG A 79 -8.25 -6.07 -5.58
C ARG A 79 -7.65 -5.84 -6.97
N SER A 80 -6.65 -4.96 -7.05
CA SER A 80 -6.26 -4.32 -8.31
C SER A 80 -4.82 -4.61 -8.72
N CYS A 81 -3.96 -5.02 -7.79
CA CYS A 81 -2.52 -5.22 -8.00
C CYS A 81 -2.08 -6.65 -7.64
N ALA A 82 -2.94 -7.64 -7.83
CA ALA A 82 -2.72 -9.01 -7.37
C ALA A 82 -1.43 -9.64 -7.92
N GLU A 83 -1.14 -9.40 -9.20
CA GLU A 83 0.04 -9.94 -9.88
C GLU A 83 1.28 -9.13 -9.54
N THR A 84 1.21 -7.79 -9.66
CA THR A 84 2.32 -6.89 -9.30
C THR A 84 2.74 -7.05 -7.83
N CYS A 85 1.79 -7.22 -6.91
CA CYS A 85 2.08 -7.50 -5.50
C CYS A 85 2.40 -8.97 -5.20
N LYS A 86 2.49 -9.82 -6.24
CA LYS A 86 2.78 -11.25 -6.15
C LYS A 86 1.85 -12.00 -5.18
N LEU A 87 0.58 -11.58 -5.09
CA LEU A 87 -0.42 -12.10 -4.14
C LEU A 87 -1.09 -13.39 -4.63
N CYS A 88 -0.74 -13.86 -5.82
CA CYS A 88 -1.30 -15.05 -6.44
C CYS A 88 -1.05 -16.32 -5.63
N PRO A 89 -1.94 -17.33 -5.73
CA PRO A 89 -1.77 -18.64 -5.08
C PRO A 89 -0.43 -19.32 -5.36
N VAL A 90 0.10 -19.18 -6.57
CA VAL A 90 1.43 -19.69 -6.97
C VAL A 90 2.51 -19.16 -6.04
N TYR A 91 2.45 -17.88 -5.71
CA TYR A 91 3.31 -17.26 -4.72
C TYR A 91 2.86 -17.55 -3.28
N ASN A 92 1.56 -17.78 -3.03
CA ASN A 92 1.07 -18.06 -1.67
C ASN A 92 1.54 -19.41 -1.11
N LYS A 93 1.77 -20.42 -1.95
CA LYS A 93 2.43 -21.67 -1.51
C LYS A 93 3.84 -21.43 -0.99
N LEU A 94 4.58 -20.48 -1.59
CA LEU A 94 5.88 -20.02 -1.10
C LEU A 94 5.75 -19.13 0.16
N ARG A 95 4.58 -18.51 0.37
CA ARG A 95 4.29 -17.57 1.46
C ARG A 95 3.64 -18.16 2.71
N ALA A 96 3.23 -19.41 2.77
CA ALA A 96 2.76 -19.99 4.04
C ALA A 96 3.84 -19.92 5.15
N GLY A 97 5.10 -19.63 4.77
CA GLY A 97 6.17 -19.18 5.65
C GLY A 97 6.38 -17.65 5.73
N GLU A 98 5.42 -16.76 5.47
CA GLU A 98 5.63 -15.30 5.24
C GLU A 98 6.14 -14.49 6.42
N ARG A 99 6.12 -15.01 7.65
CA ARG A 99 6.96 -14.45 8.73
C ARG A 99 8.47 -14.59 8.44
N ARG A 100 8.85 -15.41 7.44
CA ARG A 100 10.21 -15.57 6.89
C ARG A 100 10.49 -14.64 5.71
N LYS A 101 9.59 -13.73 5.29
CA LYS A 101 9.77 -12.95 4.04
C LYS A 101 10.86 -11.88 4.03
N ALA A 102 11.35 -11.46 5.19
CA ALA A 102 12.59 -10.70 5.24
C ALA A 102 13.83 -11.54 4.87
N ALA A 103 13.71 -12.86 4.63
CA ALA A 103 14.87 -13.75 4.53
C ALA A 103 15.36 -14.04 3.10
N TYR A 104 14.54 -13.92 2.05
CA TYR A 104 14.99 -14.41 0.72
C TYR A 104 16.07 -13.53 0.09
N CYS A 105 15.98 -12.21 0.24
CA CYS A 105 17.04 -11.32 -0.22
C CYS A 105 18.27 -11.32 0.69
N LYS A 106 18.15 -11.78 1.95
CA LYS A 106 19.28 -11.87 2.89
C LYS A 106 20.25 -13.00 2.53
N THR A 107 19.77 -14.02 1.84
CA THR A 107 20.60 -15.13 1.33
C THR A 107 21.12 -14.87 -0.10
N SER A 108 20.69 -13.78 -0.75
CA SER A 108 21.22 -13.37 -2.05
C SER A 108 22.66 -12.87 -1.89
N PRO A 109 23.58 -13.15 -2.83
CA PRO A 109 24.95 -12.63 -2.82
C PRO A 109 25.03 -11.11 -2.65
N TYR A 110 24.07 -10.38 -3.22
CA TYR A 110 24.03 -8.91 -3.20
C TYR A 110 23.20 -8.33 -2.05
N GLY A 111 22.45 -9.17 -1.32
CA GLY A 111 21.59 -8.74 -0.23
C GLY A 111 20.25 -8.11 -0.66
N CYS A 112 19.63 -7.40 0.28
CA CYS A 112 18.34 -6.73 0.11
C CYS A 112 18.48 -5.27 -0.32
N CYS A 113 17.48 -4.78 -1.04
CA CYS A 113 17.21 -3.36 -1.19
C CYS A 113 16.76 -2.73 0.15
N TRP A 114 16.69 -1.41 0.19
CA TRP A 114 16.30 -0.64 1.39
C TRP A 114 14.88 -0.96 1.88
N ASP A 115 14.03 -1.50 1.02
CA ASP A 115 12.69 -1.96 1.38
C ASP A 115 12.69 -3.28 2.16
N ASN A 116 13.81 -4.01 2.24
CA ASN A 116 13.95 -5.34 2.86
C ASN A 116 13.08 -6.46 2.25
N TYR A 117 12.49 -6.23 1.08
CA TYR A 117 11.68 -7.23 0.36
C TYR A 117 12.23 -7.52 -1.04
N THR A 118 12.86 -6.53 -1.68
CA THR A 118 13.40 -6.67 -3.02
C THR A 118 14.85 -7.14 -2.95
N SER A 119 15.20 -8.15 -3.76
CA SER A 119 16.59 -8.62 -3.87
C SER A 119 17.35 -7.70 -4.81
N LYS A 120 18.57 -7.31 -4.43
CA LYS A 120 19.49 -6.64 -5.35
C LYS A 120 19.91 -7.60 -6.45
N LEU A 121 20.00 -7.09 -7.68
CA LEU A 121 20.47 -7.86 -8.83
C LEU A 121 22.00 -7.80 -9.00
N ASP A 122 22.64 -6.77 -8.44
CA ASP A 122 24.09 -6.55 -8.45
C ASP A 122 24.51 -5.63 -7.29
N ASP A 123 25.82 -5.42 -7.14
CA ASP A 123 26.40 -4.50 -6.13
C ASP A 123 26.03 -3.03 -6.37
N ALA A 124 25.65 -2.68 -7.62
CA ALA A 124 25.15 -1.36 -7.97
C ALA A 124 23.66 -1.15 -7.60
N ALA A 125 23.07 -2.09 -6.86
CA ALA A 125 21.68 -2.05 -6.42
C ALA A 125 20.65 -2.00 -7.57
N LYS A 126 21.00 -2.57 -8.72
CA LYS A 126 20.08 -2.69 -9.86
C LYS A 126 18.83 -3.47 -9.47
N GLY A 127 17.68 -3.00 -9.95
CA GLY A 127 16.37 -3.56 -9.62
C GLY A 127 15.79 -3.08 -8.28
N CYS A 128 16.52 -2.26 -7.51
CA CYS A 128 15.98 -1.70 -6.28
C CYS A 128 14.98 -0.57 -6.53
N PRO A 129 14.00 -0.40 -5.60
CA PRO A 129 13.08 0.72 -5.64
C PRO A 129 13.80 2.07 -5.52
N VAL A 130 13.21 3.11 -6.10
CA VAL A 130 13.80 4.45 -6.10
C VAL A 130 13.87 4.99 -4.67
N CYS A 131 15.08 5.33 -4.21
CA CYS A 131 15.27 5.98 -2.91
C CYS A 131 14.88 7.47 -2.99
N LYS A 132 13.64 7.81 -2.61
CA LYS A 132 13.22 9.21 -2.47
C LYS A 132 12.08 9.39 -1.48
N ASP A 133 11.95 10.61 -0.96
CA ASP A 133 10.84 11.00 -0.10
C ASP A 133 9.59 11.37 -0.91
N HIS A 134 8.49 10.71 -0.57
CA HIS A 134 7.21 10.84 -1.27
C HIS A 134 6.29 11.90 -0.67
N PHE A 135 6.50 12.28 0.59
CA PHE A 135 5.75 13.35 1.24
C PHE A 135 6.54 14.65 1.38
N PRO A 136 5.92 15.83 1.13
CA PRO A 136 6.57 17.12 1.38
C PRO A 136 6.95 17.32 2.86
N LEU A 137 6.19 16.68 3.76
CA LEU A 137 6.33 16.85 5.21
C LEU A 137 7.32 15.89 5.87
N CYS A 138 8.10 15.10 5.10
CA CYS A 138 9.03 14.12 5.65
C CYS A 138 9.98 14.71 6.72
N ARG A 139 10.54 15.89 6.46
CA ARG A 139 11.43 16.59 7.41
C ARG A 139 10.75 16.91 8.75
N ARG A 140 9.48 17.31 8.71
CA ARG A 140 8.69 17.63 9.92
C ARG A 140 8.47 16.40 10.80
N PHE A 141 8.35 15.23 10.17
CA PHE A 141 8.09 13.96 10.85
C PHE A 141 9.35 13.10 11.04
N LYS A 142 10.56 13.65 10.85
CA LYS A 142 11.83 12.91 11.00
C LYS A 142 11.97 12.23 12.37
N ALA A 143 11.49 12.86 13.44
CA ALA A 143 11.51 12.28 14.79
C ALA A 143 10.71 10.98 14.91
N MET A 144 9.73 10.74 14.03
CA MET A 144 8.95 9.50 14.01
C MET A 144 9.73 8.31 13.44
N CYS A 145 10.87 8.53 12.77
CA CYS A 145 11.73 7.45 12.28
C CYS A 145 12.36 6.64 13.43
N THR A 146 12.57 7.27 14.60
CA THR A 146 13.23 6.65 15.76
C THR A 146 12.29 6.39 16.94
N ASN A 147 11.05 6.92 16.91
CA ASN A 147 10.07 6.73 17.97
C ASN A 147 9.60 5.26 18.00
N LYS A 148 9.94 4.54 19.08
CA LYS A 148 9.57 3.13 19.29
C LYS A 148 8.15 2.94 19.82
N GLU A 149 7.60 3.93 20.52
CA GLU A 149 6.27 3.88 21.14
C GLU A 149 5.15 3.98 20.10
N ASN A 150 5.44 4.55 18.92
CA ASN A 150 4.48 4.67 17.84
C ASN A 150 4.92 3.90 16.58
N GLN A 151 4.96 2.58 16.70
CA GLN A 151 5.42 1.68 15.63
C GLN A 151 4.61 1.84 14.33
N HIS A 152 3.31 2.14 14.41
CA HIS A 152 2.47 2.36 13.24
C HIS A 152 2.88 3.62 12.45
N ASN A 153 3.05 4.75 13.14
CA ASN A 153 3.51 5.98 12.49
C ASN A 153 4.94 5.83 11.98
N ARG A 154 5.79 5.12 12.71
CA ARG A 154 7.15 4.80 12.26
C ARG A 154 7.14 4.02 10.95
N ALA A 155 6.35 2.94 10.85
CA ALA A 155 6.27 2.14 9.62
C ALA A 155 5.78 2.97 8.43
N LEU A 156 4.80 3.85 8.64
CA LEU A 156 4.28 4.75 7.60
C LEU A 156 5.34 5.75 7.14
N ILE A 157 6.07 6.37 8.08
CA ILE A 157 7.09 7.36 7.78
C ILE A 157 8.33 6.70 7.15
N GLU A 158 8.77 5.54 7.63
CA GLU A 158 9.88 4.77 7.01
C GLU A 158 9.55 4.36 5.55
N LEU A 159 8.28 4.04 5.27
CA LEU A 159 7.80 3.69 3.93
C LEU A 159 7.78 4.89 2.96
N HIS A 160 7.23 6.01 3.40
CA HIS A 160 7.03 7.18 2.53
C HIS A 160 8.20 8.18 2.55
N CYS A 161 9.07 8.10 3.55
CA CYS A 161 10.21 8.99 3.76
C CYS A 161 11.52 8.21 3.99
N PRO A 162 11.88 7.25 3.11
CA PRO A 162 13.03 6.37 3.34
C PRO A 162 14.35 7.15 3.32
N LEU A 163 14.44 8.25 2.57
CA LEU A 163 15.63 9.09 2.53
C LEU A 163 15.75 9.91 3.83
N THR A 164 14.68 10.57 4.27
CA THR A 164 14.69 11.32 5.54
C THR A 164 14.94 10.42 6.75
N CYS A 165 14.43 9.19 6.74
CA CYS A 165 14.66 8.20 7.79
C CYS A 165 16.01 7.47 7.68
N GLY A 166 16.84 7.79 6.68
CA GLY A 166 18.16 7.17 6.50
C GLY A 166 18.10 5.67 6.16
N LYS A 167 16.99 5.17 5.61
CA LYS A 167 16.87 3.78 5.12
C LYS A 167 17.68 3.55 3.84
N CYS A 168 17.92 4.62 3.08
CA CYS A 168 18.70 4.59 1.86
C CYS A 168 19.44 5.91 1.67
N SER A 169 20.48 5.89 0.84
CA SER A 169 21.23 7.08 0.44
C SER A 169 20.80 7.50 -0.96
N ALA A 170 20.74 8.81 -1.19
CA ALA A 170 20.52 9.38 -2.52
C ALA A 170 21.83 9.42 -3.34
N ASP A 171 22.62 8.34 -3.34
CA ASP A 171 23.83 8.25 -4.15
C ASP A 171 23.62 7.40 -5.39
N HIS A 172 22.69 7.85 -6.24
CA HIS A 172 22.65 7.53 -7.66
C HIS A 172 22.14 8.79 -8.36
N ARG A 173 23.09 9.53 -8.95
CA ARG A 173 22.92 10.86 -9.54
C ARG A 173 21.60 10.98 -10.31
N ARG A 174 20.66 11.74 -9.76
CA ARG A 174 19.30 11.99 -10.30
C ARG A 174 18.44 10.72 -10.33
N GLY A 175 17.88 10.33 -9.18
CA GLY A 175 16.65 9.54 -9.19
C GLY A 175 15.62 10.18 -10.15
N PRO A 176 14.82 9.38 -10.88
CA PRO A 176 14.01 9.90 -11.97
C PRO A 176 13.15 11.07 -11.46
N ARG A 177 13.18 12.19 -12.19
CA ARG A 177 12.34 13.39 -12.01
C ARG A 177 10.84 13.08 -12.27
N GLY A 178 10.41 11.85 -11.99
CA GLY A 178 9.05 11.38 -12.12
C GLY A 178 8.15 11.96 -11.03
N ARG A 179 6.89 12.20 -11.40
CA ARG A 179 5.82 12.62 -10.49
C ARG A 179 5.74 11.66 -9.29
N LYS A 180 5.88 12.21 -8.07
CA LYS A 180 5.66 11.52 -6.79
C LYS A 180 4.29 10.82 -6.75
N ILE A 181 4.18 9.74 -5.99
CA ILE A 181 2.90 9.10 -5.69
C ILE A 181 2.02 10.09 -4.90
N LYS A 182 0.81 10.36 -5.39
CA LYS A 182 -0.18 11.24 -4.75
C LYS A 182 -1.35 10.41 -4.23
N MET A 183 -2.17 11.00 -3.34
CA MET A 183 -3.41 10.37 -2.86
C MET A 183 -4.34 9.94 -4.00
N SER A 184 -4.40 10.72 -5.10
CA SER A 184 -5.18 10.37 -6.29
C SER A 184 -4.79 9.03 -6.90
N ASP A 185 -3.50 8.67 -6.84
CA ASP A 185 -3.00 7.42 -7.43
C ASP A 185 -3.57 6.20 -6.67
N TRP A 186 -3.82 6.36 -5.36
CA TRP A 186 -4.48 5.36 -4.52
C TRP A 186 -5.99 5.28 -4.73
N ASN A 187 -6.65 6.37 -5.12
CA ASN A 187 -8.10 6.39 -5.34
C ASN A 187 -8.50 5.69 -6.65
N LEU A 188 -7.55 5.59 -7.57
CA LEU A 188 -7.70 4.93 -8.86
C LEU A 188 -7.26 3.45 -8.82
N LEU A 189 -6.98 2.90 -7.63
CA LEU A 189 -6.86 1.47 -7.38
C LEU A 189 -8.18 0.93 -6.84
#